data_AF-A0A7X7VGN6-F1
#
_entry.id   AF-A0A7X7VGN6-F1
#
_cell.length_a   1.000
_cell.length_b   1.000
_cell.length_c   1.000
_cell.angle_alpha   90.00
_cell.angle_beta   90.00
_cell.angle_gamma   90.00
#
_symmetry.space_group_name_H-M   'P 1'
#
loop_
_entity.id
_entity.type
_entity.pdbx_description
1 polymer ?
#
loop_
_entity_poly.entity_id
_entity_poly.type
_entity_poly.pdbx_seq_one_letter_code
_entity_poly.pdbx_strand_id
1 'polypeptide(L)'
;MASRNKDERAHVNALVKAIQKNSPGVYIFIDRDAGNVRHTSSGWDFMLVQDGRVVFCEAKEEKGKLTNWQDYTRALIRGVSGTPYLIVRFLRNDLFTIDGGKKIAILDATIQDFIKI
;
A
#
# COMPACT_ATOMS: atom_id res chain seq x y z
N MET A 1 13.88 -5.32 -16.59
CA MET A 1 12.96 -4.34 -15.95
C MET A 1 11.51 -4.85 -15.79
N ALA A 2 11.08 -5.90 -16.50
CA ALA A 2 9.71 -6.43 -16.38
C ALA A 2 9.46 -7.40 -15.19
N SER A 3 10.51 -7.99 -14.58
CA SER A 3 10.33 -8.98 -13.51
C SER A 3 9.97 -8.35 -12.16
N ARG A 4 10.68 -7.28 -11.75
CA ARG A 4 10.48 -6.64 -10.42
C ARG A 4 9.07 -6.07 -10.22
N ASN A 5 8.53 -5.35 -11.22
CA ASN A 5 7.15 -4.84 -11.14
C ASN A 5 6.10 -5.97 -11.08
N LYS A 6 6.40 -7.15 -11.64
CA LYS A 6 5.50 -8.32 -11.57
C LYS A 6 5.48 -8.87 -10.13
N ASP A 7 6.61 -8.79 -9.43
CA ASP A 7 6.78 -9.25 -8.06
C ASP A 7 6.09 -8.29 -7.07
N GLU A 8 6.22 -6.97 -7.24
CA GLU A 8 5.49 -5.96 -6.42
C GLU A 8 3.98 -6.15 -6.48
N ARG A 9 3.42 -6.34 -7.68
CA ARG A 9 1.98 -6.58 -7.85
C ARG A 9 1.53 -7.88 -7.19
N ALA A 10 2.34 -8.93 -7.27
CA ALA A 10 2.05 -10.20 -6.61
C ALA A 10 1.99 -10.03 -5.09
N HIS A 11 2.95 -9.30 -4.52
CA HIS A 11 2.96 -9.00 -3.09
C HIS A 11 1.78 -8.13 -2.65
N VAL A 12 1.43 -7.07 -3.39
CA VAL A 12 0.23 -6.25 -3.10
C VAL A 12 -1.03 -7.11 -3.13
N ASN A 13 -1.19 -7.97 -4.14
CA ASN A 13 -2.33 -8.88 -4.23
C ASN A 13 -2.39 -9.84 -3.05
N ALA A 14 -1.25 -10.40 -2.63
CA ALA A 14 -1.18 -11.31 -1.49
C ALA A 14 -1.54 -10.59 -0.18
N LEU A 15 -1.00 -9.39 0.03
CA LEU A 15 -1.27 -8.55 1.18
C LEU A 15 -2.74 -8.16 1.29
N VAL A 16 -3.33 -7.66 0.19
CA VAL A 16 -4.75 -7.28 0.17
C VAL A 16 -5.64 -8.48 0.49
N LYS A 17 -5.35 -9.65 -0.06
CA LYS A 17 -6.10 -10.89 0.26
C LYS A 17 -5.99 -11.25 1.74
N ALA A 18 -4.80 -11.11 2.34
CA ALA A 18 -4.60 -11.39 3.75
C ALA A 18 -5.38 -10.40 4.64
N ILE A 19 -5.29 -9.10 4.37
CA ILE A 19 -6.06 -8.06 5.10
C ILE A 19 -7.55 -8.34 4.99
N GLN A 20 -8.07 -8.60 3.78
CA GLN A 20 -9.49 -8.89 3.59
C GLN A 20 -9.96 -10.13 4.36
N LYS A 21 -9.12 -11.17 4.44
CA LYS A 21 -9.40 -12.38 5.22
C LYS A 21 -9.38 -12.11 6.72
N ASN A 22 -8.38 -11.37 7.20
CA ASN A 22 -8.11 -11.20 8.63
C ASN A 22 -8.86 -10.00 9.24
N SER A 23 -9.50 -9.16 8.42
CA SER A 23 -10.17 -7.94 8.87
C SER A 23 -11.52 -7.76 8.18
N PRO A 24 -12.56 -8.51 8.60
CA PRO A 24 -13.91 -8.37 8.07
C PRO A 24 -14.40 -6.91 8.14
N GLY A 25 -15.09 -6.46 7.09
CA GLY A 25 -15.64 -5.10 7.00
C GLY A 25 -14.66 -4.03 6.48
N VAL A 26 -13.40 -4.39 6.21
CA VAL A 26 -12.49 -3.50 5.49
C VAL A 26 -12.92 -3.34 4.03
N TYR A 27 -13.01 -2.10 3.55
CA TYR A 27 -13.11 -1.79 2.13
C TYR A 27 -11.70 -1.57 1.57
N ILE A 28 -11.41 -2.18 0.42
CA ILE A 28 -10.11 -2.09 -0.22
C ILE A 28 -10.31 -1.64 -1.67
N PHE A 29 -9.72 -0.50 -2.01
CA PHE A 29 -9.59 -0.07 -3.39
C PHE A 29 -8.15 -0.31 -3.83
N ILE A 30 -7.96 -1.08 -4.89
CA ILE A 30 -6.63 -1.26 -5.50
C ILE A 30 -6.64 -0.40 -6.76
N ASP A 31 -5.69 0.52 -6.86
CA ASP A 31 -5.53 1.32 -8.07
C ASP A 31 -4.91 0.43 -9.16
N ARG A 32 -5.78 -0.30 -9.85
CA ARG A 32 -5.43 -1.11 -11.01
C ARG A 32 -5.84 -0.36 -12.25
N ASP A 33 -4.85 0.03 -13.04
CA ASP A 33 -4.94 0.43 -14.45
C ASP A 33 -6.37 0.44 -15.04
N ALA A 34 -6.94 1.63 -15.25
CA ALA A 34 -7.95 1.81 -16.28
C ALA A 34 -7.27 1.76 -17.66
N GLY A 35 -6.90 0.56 -18.13
CA GLY A 35 -6.40 0.34 -19.50
C GLY A 35 -4.89 0.52 -19.71
N ASN A 36 -4.51 1.17 -20.83
CA ASN A 36 -3.14 1.18 -21.37
C ASN A 36 -2.14 2.12 -20.66
N VAL A 37 -2.57 2.91 -19.67
CA VAL A 37 -1.70 3.87 -18.97
C VAL A 37 -1.42 3.34 -17.57
N ARG A 38 -0.20 2.82 -17.40
CA ARG A 38 0.30 2.22 -16.15
C ARG A 38 0.45 3.25 -15.04
N HIS A 39 -0.03 2.96 -13.83
CA HIS A 39 0.49 3.37 -12.50
C HIS A 39 0.97 4.83 -12.25
N THR A 40 0.76 5.79 -13.16
CA THR A 40 1.39 7.12 -13.06
C THR A 40 0.45 8.22 -12.58
N SER A 41 -0.85 7.99 -12.46
CA SER A 41 -1.80 9.09 -12.18
C SER A 41 -2.12 9.26 -10.70
N SER A 42 -2.34 8.20 -9.93
CA SER A 42 -2.78 8.31 -8.53
C SER A 42 -1.64 8.67 -7.58
N GLY A 43 -0.46 8.06 -7.78
CA GLY A 43 0.69 8.19 -6.87
C GLY A 43 0.58 7.34 -5.61
N TRP A 44 -0.24 6.28 -5.60
CA TRP A 44 -0.34 5.23 -4.57
C TRP A 44 -0.90 3.94 -5.21
N ASP A 45 -0.73 2.78 -4.58
CA ASP A 45 -1.13 1.49 -5.17
C ASP A 45 -2.47 0.96 -4.68
N PHE A 46 -2.80 1.19 -3.41
CA PHE A 46 -4.08 0.79 -2.84
C PHE A 46 -4.49 1.70 -1.68
N MET A 47 -5.78 1.69 -1.38
CA MET A 47 -6.42 2.43 -0.31
C MET A 47 -7.23 1.47 0.54
N LEU A 48 -7.13 1.62 1.87
CA LEU A 48 -7.90 0.86 2.84
C LEU A 48 -8.86 1.80 3.56
N VAL A 49 -10.09 1.34 3.78
CA VAL A 49 -11.10 2.08 4.53
C VAL A 49 -11.76 1.16 5.55
N GLN A 50 -11.86 1.61 6.79
CA GLN A 50 -12.64 0.94 7.83
C GLN A 50 -13.15 1.98 8.83
N ASP A 51 -14.41 1.86 9.25
CA ASP A 51 -15.03 2.70 10.27
C ASP A 51 -14.88 4.22 10.03
N GLY A 52 -15.06 4.65 8.77
CA GLY A 52 -14.93 6.05 8.37
C GLY A 52 -13.50 6.59 8.30
N ARG A 53 -12.49 5.75 8.58
CA ARG A 53 -11.08 6.08 8.47
C ARG A 53 -10.53 5.55 7.15
N VAL A 54 -9.66 6.34 6.52
CA VAL A 54 -9.05 6.02 5.23
C VAL A 54 -7.54 6.13 5.32
N VAL A 55 -6.84 5.24 4.64
CA VAL A 55 -5.39 5.29 4.48
C VAL A 55 -4.99 4.93 3.06
N PHE A 56 -4.08 5.73 2.50
CA PHE A 56 -3.48 5.50 1.20
C PHE A 56 -2.15 4.76 1.38
N CYS A 57 -1.88 3.78 0.53
CA CYS A 57 -0.71 2.92 0.63
C CYS A 57 0.03 2.86 -0.70
N GLU A 58 1.32 3.16 -0.66
CA GLU A 58 2.25 2.99 -1.78
C GLU A 58 3.21 1.85 -1.46
N ALA A 59 3.22 0.84 -2.32
CA ALA A 59 4.07 -0.32 -2.21
C ALA A 59 5.43 -0.09 -2.87
N LYS A 60 6.48 -0.61 -2.24
CA LYS A 60 7.83 -0.65 -2.79
C LYS A 60 8.50 -1.97 -2.47
N GLU A 61 9.32 -2.47 -3.38
CA GLU A 61 10.40 -3.39 -3.01
C GLU A 61 11.34 -2.72 -2.00
N GLU A 62 11.98 -3.54 -1.14
CA GLU A 62 12.92 -3.19 -0.08
C GLU A 62 13.61 -1.80 -0.22
N LYS A 63 14.39 -1.60 -1.29
CA LYS A 63 15.16 -0.36 -1.54
C LYS A 63 14.52 0.61 -2.56
N GLY A 64 13.29 0.33 -2.99
CA GLY A 64 12.52 1.15 -3.91
C GLY A 64 12.26 2.54 -3.35
N LYS A 65 12.65 3.57 -4.11
CA LYS A 65 12.38 4.97 -3.74
C LYS A 65 11.02 5.39 -4.27
N LEU A 66 10.41 6.35 -3.59
CA LEU A 66 9.27 7.06 -4.16
C LEU A 66 9.72 7.84 -5.40
N THR A 67 8.85 7.91 -6.39
CA THR A 67 9.05 8.85 -7.50
C THR A 67 8.68 10.27 -7.06
N ASN A 68 9.15 11.28 -7.78
CA ASN A 68 8.78 12.68 -7.49
C ASN A 68 7.25 12.87 -7.48
N TRP A 69 6.52 12.16 -8.34
CA TRP A 69 5.06 12.18 -8.36
C TRP A 69 4.46 11.60 -7.09
N GLN A 70 4.95 10.44 -6.63
CA GLN A 70 4.48 9.81 -5.40
C GLN A 70 4.80 10.66 -4.16
N ASP A 71 5.98 11.29 -4.11
CA ASP A 71 6.33 12.23 -3.04
C ASP A 71 5.40 13.46 -3.04
N TYR A 72 5.09 14.00 -4.22
CA TYR A 72 4.14 15.09 -4.38
C TYR A 72 2.73 14.70 -3.93
N THR A 73 2.19 13.58 -4.41
CA THR A 73 0.90 13.03 -3.98
C THR A 73 0.85 12.81 -2.47
N ARG A 74 1.91 12.22 -1.89
CA ARG A 74 2.02 12.05 -0.44
C ARG A 74 1.94 13.37 0.29
N ALA A 75 2.62 14.41 -0.19
CA ALA A 75 2.58 15.74 0.40
C ALA A 75 1.19 16.37 0.32
N LEU A 76 0.48 16.21 -0.80
CA LEU A 76 -0.91 16.69 -0.95
C LEU A 76 -1.87 15.99 0.02
N ILE A 77 -1.86 14.66 0.05
CA ILE A 77 -2.75 13.87 0.91
C ILE A 77 -2.50 14.20 2.38
N ARG A 78 -1.23 14.22 2.80
CA ARG A 78 -0.91 14.51 4.20
C ARG A 78 -1.12 15.98 4.57
N GLY A 79 -0.77 16.89 3.67
CA GLY A 79 -0.75 18.34 3.94
C GLY A 79 -2.13 18.99 3.93
N VAL A 80 -3.08 18.48 3.14
CA VAL A 80 -4.41 19.09 3.00
C VAL A 80 -5.45 18.45 3.91
N SER A 81 -5.48 17.11 4.02
CA SER A 81 -6.52 16.41 4.77
C SER A 81 -6.04 15.80 6.10
N GLY A 82 -4.73 15.79 6.36
CA GLY A 82 -4.15 15.06 7.50
C GLY A 82 -4.30 13.54 7.39
N THR A 83 -4.77 13.05 6.24
CA THR A 83 -5.02 11.63 6.01
C THR A 83 -3.70 10.86 5.96
N PRO A 84 -3.62 9.67 6.58
CA PRO A 84 -2.43 8.83 6.47
C PRO A 84 -2.12 8.43 5.02
N TYR A 85 -0.84 8.56 4.67
CA TYR A 85 -0.23 7.98 3.48
C TYR A 85 0.96 7.15 3.93
N LEU A 86 0.89 5.84 3.70
CA LEU A 86 1.82 4.85 4.20
C LEU A 86 2.67 4.28 3.08
N ILE A 87 3.95 4.07 3.36
CA ILE A 87 4.85 3.34 2.48
C ILE A 87 4.95 1.89 2.96
N VAL A 88 4.47 0.97 2.14
CA VAL A 88 4.50 -0.48 2.40
C VAL A 88 5.71 -1.07 1.70
N ARG A 89 6.72 -1.47 2.46
CA ARG A 89 7.95 -2.06 1.90
C ARG A 89 7.93 -3.57 1.99
N PHE A 90 7.87 -4.24 0.85
CA PHE A 90 7.99 -5.69 0.76
C PHE A 90 9.46 -6.11 0.86
N LEU A 91 9.71 -7.06 1.76
CA LEU A 91 11.00 -7.66 2.03
C LEU A 91 11.02 -9.08 1.48
N ARG A 92 12.19 -9.72 1.52
CA ARG A 92 12.30 -11.16 1.23
C ARG A 92 11.48 -11.98 2.24
N ASN A 93 11.08 -13.18 1.82
CA ASN A 93 10.34 -14.17 2.63
C ASN A 93 8.93 -13.72 3.05
N ASP A 94 8.20 -13.07 2.14
CA ASP A 94 6.79 -12.67 2.34
C ASP A 94 6.56 -11.80 3.60
N LEU A 95 7.54 -10.96 3.92
CA LEU A 95 7.45 -9.97 4.98
C LEU A 95 7.26 -8.57 4.40
N PHE A 96 6.66 -7.67 5.18
CA PHE A 96 6.59 -6.26 4.85
C PHE A 96 6.80 -5.38 6.09
N THR A 97 7.03 -4.09 5.85
CA THR A 97 7.03 -3.03 6.87
C THR A 97 6.16 -1.87 6.42
N ILE A 98 5.62 -1.13 7.38
CA ILE A 98 4.87 0.11 7.13
C ILE A 98 5.74 1.26 7.65
N ASP A 99 6.09 2.21 6.78
CA ASP A 99 6.93 3.38 7.09
C ASP A 99 8.24 3.03 7.83
N GLY A 100 8.82 1.86 7.53
CA GLY A 100 10.05 1.37 8.17
C GLY A 100 9.86 0.85 9.61
N GLY A 101 8.62 0.58 10.03
CA GLY A 101 8.30 -0.02 11.32
C GLY A 101 8.65 -1.51 11.44
N LYS A 102 7.95 -2.21 12.35
CA LYS A 102 8.16 -3.66 12.57
C LYS A 102 7.93 -4.48 11.29
N LYS A 103 8.62 -5.61 11.19
CA LYS A 103 8.38 -6.59 10.12
C LYS A 103 7.13 -7.39 10.44
N ILE A 104 6.27 -7.57 9.45
CA ILE A 104 5.00 -8.28 9.56
C ILE A 104 4.94 -9.29 8.42
N ALA A 105 4.53 -10.53 8.70
CA ALA A 105 4.28 -11.50 7.65
C ALA A 105 3.01 -11.09 6.87
N ILE A 106 3.07 -11.18 5.54
CA ILE A 106 1.94 -10.84 4.66
C ILE A 106 0.65 -11.55 5.11
N LEU A 107 0.75 -12.84 5.46
CA LEU A 107 -0.41 -13.65 5.86
C LEU A 107 -1.03 -13.24 7.19
N ASP A 108 -0.28 -12.55 8.04
CA ASP A 108 -0.72 -12.10 9.37
C ASP A 108 -1.21 -10.65 9.35
N ALA A 109 -1.16 -9.99 8.18
CA ALA A 109 -1.56 -8.59 8.05
C ALA A 109 -3.01 -8.38 8.46
N THR A 110 -3.24 -7.34 9.28
CA THR A 110 -4.56 -6.88 9.68
C THR A 110 -4.71 -5.40 9.36
N ILE A 111 -5.94 -4.91 9.29
CA ILE A 111 -6.22 -3.49 9.09
C ILE A 111 -5.67 -2.61 10.22
N GLN A 112 -5.55 -3.12 11.45
CA GLN A 112 -4.99 -2.42 12.61
C GLN A 112 -3.50 -2.12 12.46
N ASP A 113 -2.79 -2.83 11.59
CA ASP A 113 -1.40 -2.49 11.27
C ASP A 113 -1.31 -1.17 10.48
N PHE A 114 -2.37 -0.78 9.77
CA PHE A 114 -2.44 0.41 8.90
C PHE A 114 -3.23 1.56 9.52
N ILE A 115 -4.38 1.25 10.13
CA ILE A 115 -5.27 2.24 10.76
C ILE A 115 -5.12 2.09 12.28
N LYS A 116 -4.40 3.03 12.90
CA LYS A 116 -4.29 3.12 14.36
C LYS A 116 -5.54 3.80 14.93
N ILE A 117 -6.15 3.18 15.93
CA ILE A 117 -7.35 3.70 16.61
C ILE A 117 -6.98 4.81 17.59
#